data_AF-A0A951CBC7-F1
#
_entry.id   AF-A0A951CBC7-F1
#
_cell.length_a   1.000
_cell.length_b   1.000
_cell.length_c   1.000
_cell.angle_alpha   90.00
_cell.angle_beta   90.00
_cell.angle_gamma   90.00
#
_symmetry.space_group_name_H-M   'P 1'
#
loop_
_entity.id
_entity.type
_entity.pdbx_description
1 polymer ?
#
loop_
_entity_poly.entity_id
_entity_poly.type
_entity_poly.pdbx_seq_one_letter_code
_entity_poly.pdbx_strand_id
1 'polypeptide(L)'
;VTYWNCFGFVRSATQIYFAAPHPIRLTLAGKNIASLLFVYLEVAILSAVTQALRLTAGLGAVLETILVVGICSPYMLAFGNICSVRFPRGVKPERVSQGGASSRFQALVFVLYPVALVPVALAYLARYAFASEAAFLIALAFAAGLGGVVYWIGLDSAVDTANRNRERMLQDLSGGEGPVAAE
;
A
#
# COMPACT_ATOMS: atom_id res chain seq x y z
N VAL A 1 -7.05 1.42 -4.11
CA VAL A 1 -7.24 2.59 -3.21
C VAL A 1 -6.55 2.41 -1.85
N THR A 2 -6.52 1.19 -1.29
CA THR A 2 -6.20 0.90 0.12
C THR A 2 -4.74 1.10 0.53
N TYR A 3 -3.77 0.97 -0.39
CA TYR A 3 -2.35 1.11 -0.05
C TYR A 3 -1.88 2.56 0.12
N TRP A 4 -2.57 3.53 -0.49
CA TRP A 4 -1.87 4.71 -1.01
C TRP A 4 -2.23 6.05 -0.35
N ASN A 5 -3.30 6.12 0.45
CA ASN A 5 -3.63 7.32 1.21
C ASN A 5 -4.24 6.99 2.58
N CYS A 6 -3.39 6.93 3.59
CA CYS A 6 -3.77 6.64 4.97
C CYS A 6 -4.61 7.77 5.63
N PHE A 7 -4.52 9.02 5.18
CA PHE A 7 -5.21 10.17 5.81
C PHE A 7 -6.42 10.68 5.02
N GLY A 8 -6.61 10.21 3.79
CA GLY A 8 -7.62 10.74 2.88
C GLY A 8 -9.06 10.57 3.35
N PHE A 9 -9.43 9.39 3.83
CA PHE A 9 -10.80 9.15 4.32
C PHE A 9 -11.07 9.73 5.71
N VAL A 10 -10.06 10.28 6.37
CA VAL A 10 -10.09 10.60 7.80
C VAL A 10 -9.97 12.12 8.03
N ARG A 11 -10.67 12.91 7.20
CA ARG A 11 -10.69 14.38 7.32
C ARG A 11 -11.14 14.82 8.71
N SER A 12 -12.18 14.18 9.27
CA SER A 12 -12.72 14.48 10.62
C SER A 12 -11.92 13.84 11.77
N ALA A 13 -11.42 12.61 11.63
CA ALA A 13 -10.68 11.96 12.72
C ALA A 13 -9.21 12.38 12.82
N THR A 14 -8.71 13.25 11.92
CA THR A 14 -7.41 13.92 12.09
C THR A 14 -7.39 14.70 13.40
N GLN A 15 -8.49 15.39 13.75
CA GLN A 15 -8.61 16.10 15.03
C GLN A 15 -8.53 15.14 16.24
N ILE A 16 -9.05 13.92 16.11
CA ILE A 16 -9.00 12.89 17.18
C ILE A 16 -7.58 12.36 17.36
N TYR A 17 -6.80 12.18 16.27
CA TYR A 17 -5.39 11.79 16.36
C TYR A 17 -4.51 12.83 17.07
N PHE A 18 -4.94 14.10 17.13
CA PHE A 18 -4.23 15.17 17.82
C PHE A 18 -4.81 15.49 19.21
N ALA A 19 -6.09 15.20 19.46
CA ALA A 19 -6.71 15.32 20.78
C ALA A 19 -6.28 14.19 21.75
N ALA A 20 -5.92 13.02 21.22
CA ALA A 20 -5.28 11.93 21.96
C ALA A 20 -4.00 11.51 21.20
N PRO A 21 -2.79 11.94 21.61
CA PRO A 21 -1.57 11.73 20.86
C PRO A 21 -1.14 10.26 20.94
N HIS A 22 -1.75 9.40 20.12
CA HIS A 22 -1.23 8.07 19.87
C HIS A 22 0.04 8.19 18.99
N PRO A 23 1.07 7.36 19.23
CA PRO A 23 2.28 7.43 18.44
C PRO A 23 1.98 7.14 16.97
N ILE A 24 2.41 8.03 16.07
CA ILE A 24 2.13 7.98 14.62
C ILE A 24 2.49 6.61 14.02
N ARG A 25 3.53 5.97 14.55
CA ARG A 25 3.95 4.62 14.17
C ARG A 25 2.84 3.58 14.34
N LEU A 26 2.10 3.60 15.46
CA LEU A 26 0.98 2.69 15.70
C LEU A 26 -0.20 2.99 14.77
N THR A 27 -0.45 4.27 14.49
CA THR A 27 -1.49 4.67 13.55
C THR A 27 -1.20 4.16 12.13
N LEU A 28 0.04 4.30 11.66
CA LEU A 28 0.46 3.80 10.35
C LEU A 28 0.46 2.26 10.32
N ALA A 29 0.96 1.60 11.36
CA ALA A 29 0.96 0.14 11.47
C ALA A 29 -0.46 -0.44 11.45
N GLY A 30 -1.38 0.11 12.25
CA GLY A 30 -2.78 -0.34 12.29
C GLY A 30 -3.48 -0.19 10.93
N LYS A 31 -3.20 0.89 10.20
CA LYS A 31 -3.70 1.08 8.83
C LYS A 31 -3.12 0.08 7.85
N ASN A 32 -1.83 -0.21 7.96
CA ASN A 32 -1.19 -1.21 7.11
C ASN A 32 -1.78 -2.60 7.33
N ILE A 33 -2.07 -2.97 8.59
CA ILE A 33 -2.77 -4.22 8.92
C ILE A 33 -4.16 -4.25 8.30
N ALA A 34 -4.95 -3.19 8.46
CA ALA A 34 -6.27 -3.10 7.84
C ALA A 34 -6.19 -3.24 6.31
N SER A 35 -5.22 -2.56 5.68
CA SER A 35 -4.98 -2.64 4.24
C SER A 35 -4.64 -4.07 3.80
N LEU A 36 -3.77 -4.77 4.54
CA LEU A 36 -3.45 -6.17 4.28
C LEU A 36 -4.68 -7.08 4.35
N LEU A 37 -5.54 -6.90 5.36
CA LEU A 37 -6.77 -7.69 5.48
C LEU A 37 -7.67 -7.53 4.24
N PHE A 38 -7.86 -6.30 3.76
CA PHE A 38 -8.64 -6.04 2.56
C PHE A 38 -7.99 -6.61 1.30
N VAL A 39 -6.67 -6.56 1.20
CA VAL A 39 -5.95 -7.13 0.06
C VAL A 39 -6.09 -8.65 0.04
N TYR A 40 -5.91 -9.31 1.18
CA TYR A 40 -6.10 -10.76 1.25
C TYR A 40 -7.55 -11.15 0.97
N LEU A 41 -8.52 -10.37 1.44
CA LEU A 41 -9.93 -10.57 1.11
C LEU A 41 -10.19 -10.41 -0.40
N GLU A 42 -9.63 -9.36 -1.02
CA GLU A 42 -9.73 -9.13 -2.47
C GLU A 42 -9.13 -10.30 -3.26
N VAL A 43 -7.92 -10.74 -2.90
CA VAL A 43 -7.28 -11.91 -3.53
C VAL A 43 -8.10 -13.18 -3.32
N ALA A 44 -8.68 -13.39 -2.14
CA ALA A 44 -9.54 -14.54 -1.88
C ALA A 44 -10.80 -14.53 -2.75
N ILE A 45 -11.45 -13.37 -2.89
CA ILE A 45 -12.62 -13.19 -3.75
C ILE A 45 -12.25 -13.44 -5.22
N LEU A 46 -11.17 -12.84 -5.71
CA LEU A 46 -10.71 -13.03 -7.09
C LEU A 46 -10.31 -14.50 -7.35
N SER A 47 -9.66 -15.16 -6.38
CA SER A 47 -9.32 -16.57 -6.47
C SER A 47 -10.58 -17.45 -6.52
N ALA A 48 -11.59 -17.14 -5.70
CA ALA A 48 -12.87 -17.86 -5.69
C ALA A 48 -13.63 -17.69 -7.02
N VAL A 49 -13.71 -16.47 -7.54
CA VAL A 49 -14.36 -16.18 -8.83
C VAL A 49 -13.66 -16.91 -9.98
N THR A 50 -12.33 -16.82 -10.04
CA THR A 50 -11.57 -17.46 -11.11
C THR A 50 -11.59 -18.99 -11.03
N GLN A 51 -11.68 -19.57 -9.83
CA GLN A 51 -11.97 -21.00 -9.64
C GLN A 51 -13.39 -21.37 -10.07
N ALA A 52 -14.41 -20.59 -9.71
CA ALA A 52 -15.80 -20.85 -10.11
C ALA A 52 -15.98 -20.84 -11.63
N LEU A 53 -15.23 -19.97 -12.32
CA LEU A 53 -15.19 -19.89 -13.79
C LEU A 53 -14.26 -20.93 -14.43
N ARG A 54 -13.59 -21.79 -13.65
CA ARG A 54 -12.63 -22.81 -14.11
C ARG A 54 -11.48 -22.23 -14.93
N LEU A 55 -11.04 -21.01 -14.60
CA LEU A 55 -9.93 -20.32 -15.26
C LEU A 55 -8.57 -20.61 -14.63
N THR A 56 -8.54 -21.22 -13.44
CA THR A 56 -7.31 -21.40 -12.66
C THR A 56 -6.76 -22.82 -12.68
N ALA A 57 -5.43 -22.90 -12.54
CA ALA A 57 -4.66 -24.15 -12.58
C ALA A 57 -4.71 -24.97 -11.27
N GLY A 58 -5.69 -24.73 -10.38
CA GLY A 58 -5.87 -25.48 -9.13
C GLY A 58 -5.37 -24.79 -7.85
N LEU A 59 -5.41 -25.51 -6.72
CA LEU A 59 -5.13 -24.95 -5.38
C LEU A 59 -3.68 -24.47 -5.21
N GLY A 60 -2.72 -25.10 -5.88
CA GLY A 60 -1.31 -24.69 -5.83
C GLY A 60 -1.09 -23.26 -6.33
N ALA A 61 -1.75 -22.88 -7.43
CA ALA A 61 -1.68 -21.53 -7.98
C ALA A 61 -2.28 -20.47 -7.04
N VAL A 62 -3.33 -20.85 -6.27
CA VAL A 62 -3.92 -19.94 -5.28
C VAL A 62 -2.98 -19.71 -4.10
N LEU A 63 -2.35 -20.77 -3.58
CA LEU A 63 -1.36 -20.63 -2.51
C LEU A 63 -0.16 -19.79 -2.96
N GLU A 64 0.33 -20.02 -4.17
CA GLU A 64 1.41 -19.24 -4.77
C GLU A 64 1.01 -17.76 -4.91
N THR A 65 -0.22 -17.48 -5.36
CA THR A 65 -0.76 -16.11 -5.48
C THR A 65 -0.83 -15.41 -4.12
N ILE A 66 -1.36 -16.08 -3.10
CA ILE A 66 -1.45 -15.54 -1.73
C ILE A 66 -0.06 -15.19 -1.20
N LEU A 67 0.92 -16.05 -1.45
CA LEU A 67 2.29 -15.87 -1.00
C LEU A 67 2.98 -14.71 -1.74
N VAL A 68 2.84 -14.65 -3.07
CA VAL A 68 3.38 -13.57 -3.90
C VAL A 68 2.76 -12.21 -3.53
N VAL A 69 1.44 -12.14 -3.37
CA VAL A 69 0.78 -10.91 -2.92
C VAL A 69 1.28 -10.49 -1.54
N GLY A 70 1.44 -11.46 -0.62
CA GLY A 70 2.02 -11.23 0.69
C GLY A 70 3.39 -10.57 0.60
N ILE A 71 4.25 -11.03 -0.31
CA ILE A 71 5.60 -10.50 -0.50
C ILE A 71 5.60 -9.12 -1.17
N CYS A 72 4.74 -8.90 -2.16
CA CYS A 72 4.62 -7.60 -2.83
C CYS A 72 4.03 -6.52 -1.90
N SER A 73 3.18 -6.91 -0.96
CA SER A 73 2.43 -5.97 -0.13
C SER A 73 3.31 -5.06 0.77
N PRO A 74 4.37 -5.52 1.47
CA PRO A 74 5.32 -4.67 2.19
C PRO A 74 5.90 -3.53 1.34
N TYR A 75 6.29 -3.80 0.10
CA TYR A 75 6.84 -2.78 -0.80
C TYR A 75 5.82 -1.67 -1.05
N MET A 76 4.59 -2.05 -1.41
CA MET A 76 3.51 -1.10 -1.68
C MET A 76 3.09 -0.32 -0.43
N LEU A 77 3.05 -0.99 0.74
CA LEU A 77 2.77 -0.33 2.02
C LEU A 77 3.86 0.66 2.42
N ALA A 78 5.14 0.34 2.17
CA ALA A 78 6.25 1.24 2.43
C ALA A 78 6.09 2.56 1.67
N PHE A 79 5.82 2.47 0.37
CA PHE A 79 5.57 3.63 -0.46
C PHE A 79 4.29 4.36 -0.05
N GLY A 80 3.22 3.62 0.27
CA GLY A 80 1.97 4.12 0.81
C GLY A 80 2.15 4.99 2.06
N ASN A 81 2.96 4.53 3.02
CA ASN A 81 3.29 5.26 4.23
C ASN A 81 3.97 6.61 3.92
N ILE A 82 4.99 6.61 3.07
CA ILE A 82 5.74 7.82 2.69
C ILE A 82 4.83 8.80 1.95
N CYS A 83 4.08 8.29 0.97
CA CYS A 83 3.13 9.05 0.17
C CYS A 83 2.06 9.74 1.03
N SER A 84 1.51 9.03 2.00
CA SER A 84 0.46 9.53 2.88
C SER A 84 0.91 10.73 3.74
N VAL A 85 2.20 10.81 4.05
CA VAL A 85 2.78 11.87 4.87
C VAL A 85 3.31 13.03 4.03
N ARG A 86 3.87 12.75 2.85
CA ARG A 86 4.41 13.80 1.95
C ARG A 86 3.34 14.50 1.12
N PHE A 87 2.22 13.83 0.85
CA PHE A 87 1.10 14.36 0.09
C PHE A 87 -0.22 14.17 0.87
N PRO A 88 -0.34 14.74 2.08
CA PRO A 88 -1.55 14.61 2.89
C PRO A 88 -2.71 15.30 2.18
N ARG A 89 -3.72 14.54 1.77
CA ARG A 89 -4.93 15.08 1.14
C ARG A 89 -6.17 14.33 1.58
N GLY A 90 -7.19 15.06 2.01
CA GLY A 90 -8.53 14.55 2.25
C GLY A 90 -9.19 14.10 0.94
N VAL A 91 -9.83 12.93 0.96
CA VAL A 91 -10.59 12.35 -0.15
C VAL A 91 -12.07 12.60 0.13
N LYS A 92 -12.81 13.14 -0.85
CA LYS A 92 -14.27 13.34 -0.74
C LYS A 92 -14.98 11.98 -0.89
N PRO A 93 -15.81 11.54 0.07
CA PRO A 93 -16.54 10.27 -0.03
C PRO A 93 -17.55 10.28 -1.20
N GLU A 94 -18.00 11.46 -1.66
CA GLU A 94 -18.87 11.62 -2.82
C GLU A 94 -18.11 11.48 -4.15
N ARG A 95 -16.77 11.56 -4.15
CA ARG A 95 -15.91 11.49 -5.34
C ARG A 95 -14.71 10.54 -5.14
N VAL A 96 -14.96 9.38 -4.53
CA VAL A 96 -13.93 8.33 -4.31
C VAL A 96 -13.39 7.75 -5.61
N SER A 97 -14.22 7.69 -6.66
CA SER A 97 -13.86 7.17 -7.99
C SER A 97 -13.19 8.22 -8.89
N GLN A 98 -13.45 9.51 -8.67
CA GLN A 98 -12.84 10.60 -9.46
C GLN A 98 -11.50 11.03 -8.83
N GLY A 99 -10.48 10.19 -9.00
CA GLY A 99 -9.08 10.59 -9.11
C GLY A 99 -8.60 11.76 -8.24
N GLY A 100 -8.80 11.73 -6.91
CA GLY A 100 -8.23 12.72 -5.98
C GLY A 100 -6.69 12.68 -5.87
N ALA A 101 -6.03 11.81 -6.65
CA ALA A 101 -4.60 11.80 -6.83
C ALA A 101 -4.19 12.92 -7.82
N SER A 102 -3.37 13.87 -7.37
CA SER A 102 -2.63 14.75 -8.28
C SER A 102 -2.01 13.94 -9.41
N SER A 103 -2.00 14.41 -10.66
CA SER A 103 -1.48 13.61 -11.79
C SER A 103 -0.03 13.12 -11.56
N ARG A 104 0.77 13.86 -10.78
CA ARG A 104 2.11 13.46 -10.33
C ARG A 104 2.09 12.22 -9.43
N PHE A 105 1.09 12.11 -8.57
CA PHE A 105 0.86 10.95 -7.71
C PHE A 105 0.46 9.71 -8.51
N GLN A 106 -0.44 9.88 -9.48
CA GLN A 106 -0.86 8.78 -10.36
C GLN A 106 0.31 8.29 -11.24
N ALA A 107 1.13 9.22 -11.77
CA ALA A 107 2.35 8.88 -12.48
C ALA A 107 3.36 8.12 -11.61
N LEU A 108 3.52 8.54 -10.34
CA LEU A 108 4.39 7.85 -9.39
C LEU A 108 3.91 6.41 -9.13
N VAL A 109 2.60 6.21 -8.96
CA VAL A 109 2.02 4.86 -8.78
C VAL A 109 2.28 3.98 -9.99
N PHE A 110 2.12 4.52 -11.20
CA PHE A 110 2.38 3.79 -12.45
C PHE A 110 3.82 3.27 -12.54
N VAL A 111 4.78 4.02 -11.98
CA VAL A 111 6.20 3.62 -11.97
C VAL A 111 6.53 2.71 -10.78
N LEU A 112 6.03 3.01 -9.58
CA LEU A 112 6.37 2.26 -8.37
C LEU A 112 5.78 0.85 -8.36
N TYR A 113 4.58 0.67 -8.91
CA TYR A 113 3.93 -0.63 -8.97
C TYR A 113 4.76 -1.70 -9.72
N PRO A 114 5.18 -1.49 -10.98
CA PRO A 114 6.01 -2.47 -11.69
C PRO A 114 7.38 -2.66 -11.03
N VAL A 115 7.97 -1.60 -10.46
CA VAL A 115 9.25 -1.71 -9.73
C VAL A 115 9.13 -2.62 -8.52
N ALA A 116 8.04 -2.55 -7.76
CA ALA A 116 7.82 -3.44 -6.62
C ALA A 116 7.57 -4.91 -7.02
N LEU A 117 7.17 -5.16 -8.27
CA LEU A 117 7.01 -6.52 -8.80
C LEU A 117 8.34 -7.13 -9.26
N VAL A 118 9.39 -6.33 -9.49
CA VAL A 118 10.68 -6.81 -9.99
C VAL A 118 11.26 -7.96 -9.14
N PRO A 119 11.32 -7.89 -7.80
CA PRO A 119 11.88 -8.98 -7.00
C PRO A 119 11.15 -10.31 -7.20
N VAL A 120 9.82 -10.27 -7.34
CA VAL A 120 9.02 -11.49 -7.57
C VAL A 120 9.15 -11.95 -9.02
N ALA A 121 9.16 -11.04 -9.99
CA ALA A 121 9.41 -11.37 -11.39
C ALA A 121 10.76 -12.08 -11.58
N LEU A 122 11.80 -11.62 -10.85
CA LEU A 122 13.11 -12.28 -10.83
C LEU A 122 13.05 -13.68 -10.19
N ALA A 123 12.19 -13.91 -9.19
CA ALA A 123 12.00 -15.24 -8.64
C ALA A 123 11.40 -16.21 -9.68
N TYR A 124 10.38 -15.77 -10.43
CA TYR A 124 9.83 -16.55 -11.54
C TYR A 124 10.86 -16.77 -12.66
N LEU A 125 11.67 -15.77 -12.96
CA LEU A 125 12.77 -15.90 -13.93
C LEU A 125 13.81 -16.92 -13.45
N ALA A 126 14.15 -16.95 -12.17
CA ALA A 126 15.04 -17.95 -11.59
C ALA A 126 14.44 -19.36 -11.68
N ARG A 127 13.14 -19.52 -11.40
CA ARG A 127 12.43 -20.80 -11.60
C ARG A 127 12.59 -21.31 -13.03
N TYR A 128 12.40 -20.41 -14.00
CA TYR A 128 12.52 -20.74 -15.42
C TYR A 128 13.97 -21.04 -15.84
N ALA A 129 14.93 -20.21 -15.45
CA ALA A 129 16.33 -20.33 -15.87
C ALA A 129 17.05 -21.55 -15.25
N PHE A 130 16.73 -21.88 -14.00
CA PHE A 130 17.37 -22.99 -13.28
C PHE A 130 16.51 -24.27 -13.26
N ALA A 131 15.31 -24.25 -13.84
CA ALA A 131 14.34 -25.35 -13.84
C ALA A 131 14.15 -25.98 -12.44
N SER A 132 14.18 -25.16 -11.38
CA SER A 132 14.27 -25.62 -9.99
C SER A 132 13.32 -24.87 -9.07
N GLU A 133 12.48 -25.62 -8.36
CA GLU A 133 11.58 -25.09 -7.32
C GLU A 133 12.36 -24.54 -6.11
N ALA A 134 13.53 -25.10 -5.81
CA ALA A 134 14.37 -24.60 -4.73
C ALA A 134 14.91 -23.20 -5.05
N ALA A 135 15.32 -22.96 -6.30
CA ALA A 135 15.78 -21.65 -6.76
C ALA A 135 14.66 -20.59 -6.66
N PHE A 136 13.43 -20.98 -7.04
CA PHE A 136 12.23 -20.13 -6.87
C PHE A 136 12.02 -19.75 -5.41
N LEU A 137 11.95 -20.73 -4.51
CA LEU A 137 11.68 -20.50 -3.09
C LEU A 137 12.77 -19.65 -2.41
N ILE A 138 14.05 -19.87 -2.75
CA ILE A 138 15.17 -19.08 -2.22
C ILE A 138 15.06 -17.63 -2.69
N ALA A 139 14.83 -17.40 -3.98
CA ALA A 139 14.65 -16.06 -4.53
C ALA A 139 13.45 -15.34 -3.91
N LEU A 140 12.36 -16.08 -3.66
CA LEU A 140 11.14 -15.57 -3.07
C LEU A 140 11.33 -15.23 -1.58
N ALA A 141 12.07 -16.05 -0.84
CA ALA A 141 12.46 -15.76 0.54
C ALA A 141 13.35 -14.51 0.63
N PHE A 142 14.30 -14.35 -0.31
CA PHE A 142 15.11 -13.14 -0.42
C PHE A 142 14.24 -11.90 -0.71
N ALA A 143 13.31 -12.01 -1.67
CA ALA A 143 12.35 -10.95 -1.97
C ALA A 143 11.46 -10.60 -0.76
N ALA A 144 11.04 -11.60 0.04
CA ALA A 144 10.30 -11.36 1.27
C ALA A 144 11.13 -10.57 2.30
N GLY A 145 12.39 -10.97 2.51
CA GLY A 145 13.32 -10.29 3.41
C GLY A 145 13.57 -8.84 2.99
N LEU A 146 13.84 -8.60 1.71
CA LEU A 146 14.01 -7.26 1.16
C LEU A 146 12.75 -6.40 1.34
N GLY A 147 11.57 -6.98 1.09
CA GLY A 147 10.30 -6.29 1.29
C GLY A 147 10.08 -5.88 2.75
N GLY A 148 10.44 -6.74 3.69
CA GLY A 148 10.43 -6.43 5.13
C GLY A 148 11.36 -5.27 5.50
N VAL A 149 12.58 -5.24 4.97
CA VAL A 149 13.54 -4.14 5.18
C VAL A 149 13.02 -2.83 4.59
N VAL A 150 12.51 -2.86 3.35
CA VAL A 150 11.93 -1.69 2.68
C VAL A 150 10.74 -1.15 3.45
N TYR A 151 9.86 -2.02 3.94
CA TYR A 151 8.74 -1.63 4.79
C TYR A 151 9.19 -0.98 6.09
N TRP A 152 10.16 -1.56 6.78
CA TRP A 152 10.70 -1.00 8.02
C TRP A 152 11.23 0.42 7.78
N ILE A 153 12.11 0.58 6.79
CA ILE A 153 12.71 1.88 6.45
C ILE A 153 11.63 2.88 6.04
N GLY A 154 10.66 2.45 5.23
CA GLY A 154 9.56 3.30 4.78
C GLY A 154 8.65 3.75 5.92
N LEU A 155 8.38 2.88 6.89
CA LEU A 155 7.61 3.20 8.08
C LEU A 155 8.34 4.21 8.97
N ASP A 156 9.61 3.97 9.30
CA ASP A 156 10.40 4.89 10.13
C ASP A 156 10.57 6.25 9.43
N SER A 157 10.86 6.25 8.12
CA SER A 157 10.93 7.48 7.31
C SER A 157 9.62 8.26 7.29
N ALA A 158 8.48 7.55 7.23
CA ALA A 158 7.16 8.19 7.27
C ALA A 158 6.87 8.79 8.65
N VAL A 159 7.24 8.10 9.74
CA VAL A 159 7.11 8.61 11.11
C VAL A 159 7.96 9.86 11.32
N ASP A 160 9.22 9.84 10.90
CA ASP A 160 10.12 11.00 11.01
C ASP A 160 9.60 12.18 10.18
N THR A 161 9.16 11.92 8.96
CA THR A 161 8.60 12.96 8.08
C THR A 161 7.32 13.55 8.69
N ALA A 162 6.47 12.73 9.32
CA ALA A 162 5.22 13.17 9.92
C ALA A 162 5.46 14.00 11.19
N ASN A 163 6.48 13.64 11.98
CA ASN A 163 6.90 14.43 13.14
C ASN A 163 7.45 15.80 12.72
N ARG A 164 8.27 15.87 11.67
CA ARG A 164 8.86 17.13 11.16
C ARG A 164 7.83 18.05 10.51
N ASN A 165 6.85 17.49 9.80
CA ASN A 165 5.85 18.25 9.03
C ASN A 165 4.48 18.32 9.72
N ARG A 166 4.41 18.08 11.03
CA ARG A 166 3.16 17.93 11.78
C ARG A 166 2.21 19.11 11.61
N GLU A 167 2.71 20.33 11.72
CA GLU A 167 1.93 21.57 11.59
C GLU A 167 1.40 21.76 10.17
N ARG A 168 2.22 21.47 9.16
CA ARG A 168 1.82 21.52 7.76
C ARG A 168 0.76 20.46 7.43
N MET A 169 0.91 19.24 7.93
CA MET A 169 -0.09 18.18 7.77
C MET A 169 -1.41 18.58 8.44
N LEU A 170 -1.34 19.19 9.62
CA LEU A 170 -2.51 19.73 10.30
C LEU A 170 -3.18 20.81 9.46
N GLN A 171 -2.43 21.74 8.89
CA GLN A 171 -2.97 22.81 8.05
C GLN A 171 -3.61 22.25 6.76
N ASP A 172 -2.93 21.33 6.08
CA ASP A 172 -3.40 20.73 4.82
C ASP A 172 -4.64 19.82 5.03
N LEU A 173 -4.78 19.19 6.21
CA LEU A 173 -5.92 18.34 6.55
C LEU A 173 -7.07 19.08 7.24
N SER A 174 -6.79 20.13 8.01
CA SER A 174 -7.79 20.99 8.67
C SER A 174 -8.32 22.11 7.78
N GLY A 175 -7.60 22.45 6.71
CA GLY A 175 -8.09 23.30 5.64
C GLY A 175 -9.38 22.73 5.03
N GLY A 176 -10.52 23.27 5.45
CA GLY A 176 -11.67 23.38 4.56
C GLY A 176 -11.23 24.13 3.31
N GLU A 177 -11.58 23.65 2.12
CA GLU A 177 -11.36 24.45 0.91
C GLU A 177 -12.07 25.79 1.16
N GLY A 178 -11.33 26.90 1.03
CA GLY A 178 -11.94 28.21 0.97
C GLY A 178 -13.00 28.24 -0.14
N PRO A 179 -13.88 29.24 -0.15
CA PRO A 179 -15.13 29.27 -0.94
C PRO A 179 -14.97 29.16 -2.47
N VAL A 180 -13.75 28.99 -2.99
CA VAL A 180 -13.39 28.95 -4.42
C VAL A 180 -13.51 27.55 -5.03
N ALA A 181 -13.75 26.48 -4.26
CA ALA A 181 -13.95 25.12 -4.79
C ALA A 181 -15.43 24.73 -5.01
N ALA A 182 -16.33 25.71 -4.96
CA ALA A 182 -17.78 25.53 -5.09
C ALA A 182 -18.35 25.84 -6.49
N GLU A 183 -17.49 26.02 -7.51
CA GLU A 183 -17.88 26.05 -8.93
C GLU A 183 -17.35 24.84 -9.69
#